data_AF-A0A8J4BKE9-F1
#
_entry.id   AF-A0A8J4BKE9-F1
#
_cell.length_a   1.000
_cell.length_b   1.000
_cell.length_c   1.000
_cell.angle_alpha   90.00
_cell.angle_beta   90.00
_cell.angle_gamma   90.00
#
_symmetry.space_group_name_H-M   'P 1'
#
loop_
_entity.id
_entity.type
_entity.pdbx_description
1 polymer ?
#
loop_
_entity_poly.entity_id
_entity_poly.type
_entity_poly.pdbx_seq_one_letter_code
_entity_poly.pdbx_strand_id
1 'polypeptide(L)'
;MHMRRTHRWGMKIPASYPHQGGHPLAPPPSPPTYTAGHPVAPSPSPLPATPPPPPTYGGSEPPTYPVSSTPPPPGVDRLPPTDISLASVKASNGTELPDTPGMGLVKIRSRFGSNQTWSFLCGDTWSGWDANTANVACRQAGFPAGGEPLRVWSSSIQPQMFLGRLRCSGAETSLSACVATGAPEQMIDYWQLGVSGADAAGACDMLAGVRCRIGAAASAAVVLRAASGPSPSGTAVTGNYTGTAIRLEASVGSGPFGAVCLDDGFDNSAASVACRVLGYTSGIVYPPGAPKGTLAVGVKDPTLDAQGSFLGTLSSVRCSGAEANMTACASWRANVGTAVIPCRAAAWVLCDHPNIT
;
A
#
# COMPACT_ATOMS: atom_id res chain seq x y z
N MET A 1 26.18 -62.55 -27.23
CA MET A 1 25.78 -63.52 -26.18
C MET A 1 25.40 -62.75 -24.93
N HIS A 2 24.18 -62.99 -24.40
CA HIS A 2 23.69 -62.84 -23.01
C HIS A 2 24.06 -61.58 -22.19
N MET A 3 23.19 -60.93 -21.40
CA MET A 3 21.75 -60.90 -21.17
C MET A 3 21.52 -59.70 -20.22
N ARG A 4 20.36 -59.06 -20.31
CA ARG A 4 19.92 -57.89 -19.54
C ARG A 4 19.72 -58.18 -18.04
N ARG A 5 19.89 -57.17 -17.17
CA ARG A 5 18.98 -56.93 -16.01
C ARG A 5 18.79 -55.43 -15.72
N THR A 6 17.56 -54.99 -15.95
CA THR A 6 16.95 -53.73 -15.51
C THR A 6 16.19 -53.96 -14.21
N HIS A 7 16.37 -53.14 -13.18
CA HIS A 7 15.55 -53.18 -11.97
C HIS A 7 14.32 -52.26 -12.12
N ARG A 8 13.15 -52.89 -12.23
CA ARG A 8 11.81 -52.30 -12.01
C ARG A 8 11.54 -52.26 -10.50
N TRP A 9 11.09 -51.11 -9.99
CA TRP A 9 10.38 -51.04 -8.70
C TRP A 9 8.89 -50.88 -8.99
N GLY A 10 8.13 -51.87 -8.53
CA GLY A 10 6.67 -51.93 -8.66
C GLY A 10 5.98 -51.11 -7.57
N MET A 11 4.97 -50.34 -7.99
CA MET A 11 3.96 -49.75 -7.12
C MET A 11 3.12 -50.87 -6.48
N LYS A 12 3.03 -50.87 -5.14
CA LYS A 12 2.00 -51.60 -4.38
C LYS A 12 0.95 -50.60 -3.89
N ILE A 13 -0.28 -50.84 -4.29
CA ILE A 13 -1.50 -50.18 -3.83
C ILE A 13 -1.93 -50.85 -2.51
N PRO A 14 -2.27 -50.10 -1.44
CA PRO A 14 -3.09 -50.62 -0.36
C PRO A 14 -4.58 -50.33 -0.59
N ALA A 15 -5.36 -51.29 -0.15
CA ALA A 15 -6.79 -51.47 -0.35
C ALA A 15 -7.66 -50.60 0.58
N SER A 16 -8.84 -50.25 0.05
CA SER A 16 -10.17 -50.26 0.69
C SER A 16 -10.41 -49.50 2.01
N TYR A 17 -11.15 -48.40 1.92
CA TYR A 17 -12.06 -47.92 2.98
C TYR A 17 -13.52 -48.04 2.51
N PRO A 18 -14.47 -48.40 3.40
CA PRO A 18 -15.81 -48.81 3.00
C PRO A 18 -16.74 -47.64 2.68
N HIS A 19 -17.62 -47.90 1.71
CA HIS A 19 -18.78 -47.10 1.32
C HIS A 19 -19.69 -46.75 2.51
N GLN A 20 -19.97 -45.46 2.69
CA GLN A 20 -21.15 -44.96 3.39
C GLN A 20 -22.08 -44.33 2.36
N GLY A 21 -23.36 -44.72 2.43
CA GLY A 21 -24.37 -44.54 1.40
C GLY A 21 -24.76 -43.08 1.15
N GLY A 22 -25.13 -42.81 -0.11
CA GLY A 22 -25.71 -41.55 -0.53
C GLY A 22 -27.13 -41.39 0.02
N HIS A 23 -27.35 -40.29 0.74
CA HIS A 23 -28.67 -39.72 0.95
C HIS A 23 -28.99 -38.77 -0.22
N PRO A 24 -30.17 -38.87 -0.86
CA PRO A 24 -30.56 -37.95 -1.92
C PRO A 24 -30.82 -36.55 -1.34
N LEU A 25 -30.14 -35.55 -1.90
CA LEU A 25 -30.36 -34.13 -1.63
C LEU A 25 -31.78 -33.73 -2.04
N ALA A 26 -32.55 -33.19 -1.11
CA ALA A 26 -33.87 -32.62 -1.37
C ALA A 26 -33.75 -31.35 -2.25
N PRO A 27 -34.67 -31.12 -3.22
CA PRO A 27 -34.66 -29.90 -4.02
C PRO A 27 -35.08 -28.68 -3.18
N PRO A 28 -34.57 -27.48 -3.52
CA PRO A 28 -34.90 -26.25 -2.80
C PRO A 28 -36.39 -25.87 -2.98
N PRO A 29 -37.04 -25.27 -1.96
CA PRO A 29 -38.43 -24.84 -2.07
C PRO A 29 -38.59 -23.65 -3.03
N SER A 30 -39.66 -23.69 -3.83
CA SER A 30 -40.06 -22.66 -4.78
C SER A 30 -40.41 -21.32 -4.09
N PRO A 31 -40.17 -20.17 -4.74
CA PRO A 31 -40.54 -18.86 -4.20
C PRO A 31 -42.07 -18.68 -4.17
N PRO A 32 -42.63 -17.94 -3.18
CA PRO A 32 -44.05 -17.71 -3.10
C PRO A 32 -44.54 -16.79 -4.24
N THR A 33 -45.58 -17.24 -4.92
CA THR A 33 -46.37 -16.48 -5.89
C THR A 33 -47.22 -15.43 -5.17
N TYR A 34 -46.89 -14.15 -5.36
CA TYR A 34 -47.76 -13.05 -4.95
C TYR A 34 -48.81 -12.77 -6.04
N THR A 35 -50.08 -12.98 -5.71
CA THR A 35 -51.23 -12.56 -6.49
C THR A 35 -51.37 -11.04 -6.48
N ALA A 36 -51.47 -10.44 -7.66
CA ALA A 36 -51.71 -9.00 -7.82
C ALA A 36 -53.14 -8.64 -7.36
N GLY A 37 -53.24 -7.94 -6.23
CA GLY A 37 -54.47 -7.30 -5.77
C GLY A 37 -54.64 -5.90 -6.36
N HIS A 38 -55.88 -5.55 -6.70
CA HIS A 38 -56.30 -4.29 -7.33
C HIS A 38 -55.86 -3.00 -6.61
N PRO A 39 -55.66 -1.88 -7.33
CA PRO A 39 -55.25 -0.60 -6.75
C PRO A 39 -56.42 0.08 -6.02
N VAL A 40 -56.27 0.27 -4.71
CA VAL A 40 -57.12 1.15 -3.89
C VAL A 40 -56.40 2.48 -3.73
N ALA A 41 -57.08 3.58 -4.07
CA ALA A 41 -56.57 4.94 -3.95
C ALA A 41 -56.25 5.31 -2.48
N PRO A 42 -55.16 6.05 -2.20
CA PRO A 42 -54.79 6.41 -0.84
C PRO A 42 -55.68 7.54 -0.29
N SER A 43 -56.27 7.30 0.88
CA SER A 43 -56.92 8.30 1.72
C SER A 43 -55.87 9.19 2.41
N PRO A 44 -56.14 10.49 2.68
CA PRO A 44 -55.13 11.42 3.18
C PRO A 44 -54.72 11.12 4.62
N SER A 45 -53.41 11.05 4.86
CA SER A 45 -52.81 10.83 6.18
C SER A 45 -52.97 12.04 7.12
N PRO A 46 -53.22 11.84 8.43
CA PRO A 46 -53.12 12.91 9.42
C PRO A 46 -51.66 13.25 9.71
N LEU A 47 -51.39 14.53 10.00
CA LEU A 47 -50.08 15.09 10.36
C LEU A 47 -49.47 14.38 11.59
N PRO A 48 -48.13 14.24 11.68
CA PRO A 48 -47.50 13.60 12.82
C PRO A 48 -47.53 14.49 14.07
N ALA A 49 -47.93 13.88 15.19
CA ALA A 49 -47.88 14.48 16.52
C ALA A 49 -46.43 14.73 16.97
N THR A 50 -46.19 15.84 17.65
CA THR A 50 -44.91 16.22 18.26
C THR A 50 -44.45 15.20 19.32
N PRO A 51 -43.15 14.84 19.37
CA PRO A 51 -42.64 13.91 20.38
C PRO A 51 -42.62 14.56 21.79
N PRO A 52 -42.80 13.77 22.86
CA PRO A 52 -42.72 14.27 24.23
C PRO A 52 -41.28 14.65 24.62
N PRO A 53 -41.11 15.58 25.58
CA PRO A 53 -39.77 16.01 26.02
C PRO A 53 -39.03 14.89 26.78
N PRO A 54 -37.69 14.89 26.74
CA PRO A 54 -36.87 13.87 27.41
C PRO A 54 -36.93 14.00 28.95
N PRO A 55 -36.68 12.91 29.69
CA PRO A 55 -36.71 12.93 31.15
C PRO A 55 -35.56 13.74 31.74
N THR A 56 -35.86 14.56 32.74
CA THR A 56 -34.90 15.33 33.51
C THR A 56 -34.04 14.40 34.38
N TYR A 57 -32.76 14.24 34.03
CA TYR A 57 -31.78 13.59 34.90
C TYR A 57 -31.31 14.57 35.97
N GLY A 58 -31.42 14.16 37.23
CA GLY A 58 -30.96 14.91 38.40
C GLY A 58 -29.45 15.13 38.39
N GLY A 59 -29.04 16.30 38.88
CA GLY A 59 -27.67 16.78 38.82
C GLY A 59 -26.65 15.93 39.58
N SER A 60 -25.53 15.67 38.91
CA SER A 60 -24.22 15.74 39.52
C SER A 60 -23.33 16.52 38.54
N GLU A 61 -22.75 17.61 39.05
CA GLU A 61 -21.95 18.58 38.31
C GLU A 61 -20.68 17.90 37.74
N PRO A 62 -20.37 18.02 36.44
CA PRO A 62 -19.10 17.54 35.92
C PRO A 62 -17.97 18.39 36.51
N PRO A 63 -16.78 17.82 36.79
CA PRO A 63 -15.67 18.57 37.35
C PRO A 63 -15.32 19.76 36.44
N THR A 64 -15.40 20.96 37.01
CA THR A 64 -15.09 22.22 36.35
C THR A 64 -13.58 22.32 36.14
N TYR A 65 -13.12 22.04 34.93
CA TYR A 65 -11.77 22.41 34.52
C TYR A 65 -11.70 23.94 34.33
N PRO A 66 -10.63 24.61 34.78
CA PRO A 66 -10.47 26.04 34.57
C PRO A 66 -10.42 26.33 33.07
N VAL A 67 -11.40 27.08 32.59
CA VAL A 67 -11.46 27.54 31.20
C VAL A 67 -10.38 28.60 31.01
N SER A 68 -9.33 28.27 30.28
CA SER A 68 -8.29 29.22 29.90
C SER A 68 -8.90 30.35 29.08
N SER A 69 -8.64 31.61 29.47
CA SER A 69 -9.18 32.83 28.84
C SER A 69 -8.40 33.29 27.61
N THR A 70 -7.42 32.51 27.15
CA THR A 70 -6.70 32.77 25.90
C THR A 70 -7.42 32.08 24.73
N PRO A 71 -7.77 32.78 23.63
CA PRO A 71 -8.30 32.12 22.44
C PRO A 71 -7.34 31.00 21.99
N PRO A 72 -7.85 29.83 21.57
CA PRO A 72 -6.99 28.76 21.08
C PRO A 72 -6.13 29.29 19.94
N PRO A 73 -4.83 28.98 19.90
CA PRO A 73 -3.99 29.36 18.77
C PRO A 73 -4.61 28.80 17.47
N PRO A 74 -4.45 29.49 16.32
CA PRO A 74 -4.92 28.97 15.05
C PRO A 74 -4.40 27.54 14.86
N GLY A 75 -5.29 26.59 14.60
CA GLY A 75 -4.90 25.21 14.33
C GLY A 75 -3.85 25.18 13.22
N VAL A 76 -2.71 24.55 13.51
CA VAL A 76 -1.65 24.37 12.53
C VAL A 76 -1.94 23.10 11.74
N ASP A 77 -1.93 23.20 10.41
CA ASP A 77 -2.13 22.09 9.49
C ASP A 77 -0.84 21.28 9.25
N ARG A 78 0.19 21.53 10.07
CA ARG A 78 1.53 20.97 9.94
C ARG A 78 2.11 20.68 11.31
N LEU A 79 2.93 19.64 11.41
CA LEU A 79 3.72 19.41 12.62
C LEU A 79 4.79 20.50 12.75
N PRO A 80 5.21 20.86 13.97
CA PRO A 80 6.45 21.60 14.17
C PRO A 80 7.65 20.81 13.59
N PRO A 81 8.80 21.47 13.37
CA PRO A 81 10.00 20.77 12.91
C PRO A 81 10.31 19.54 13.76
N THR A 82 10.44 18.38 13.11
CA THR A 82 10.68 17.10 13.78
C THR A 82 12.03 16.50 13.41
N ASP A 83 12.64 15.84 14.39
CA ASP A 83 13.66 14.81 14.13
C ASP A 83 12.96 13.47 13.93
N ILE A 84 13.63 12.56 13.21
CA ILE A 84 13.14 11.20 12.98
C ILE A 84 14.18 10.17 13.40
N SER A 85 13.73 9.02 13.88
CA SER A 85 14.56 7.86 14.19
C SER A 85 13.79 6.58 13.87
N LEU A 86 14.49 5.58 13.34
CA LEU A 86 13.96 4.22 13.17
C LEU A 86 14.37 3.38 14.39
N ALA A 87 13.40 2.86 15.12
CA ALA A 87 13.64 1.98 16.26
C ALA A 87 13.54 0.51 15.85
N SER A 88 14.48 -0.30 16.34
CA SER A 88 14.48 -1.74 16.10
C SER A 88 13.25 -2.39 16.72
N VAL A 89 12.67 -3.37 16.03
CA VAL A 89 11.56 -4.17 16.53
C VAL A 89 12.15 -5.34 17.31
N LYS A 90 11.83 -5.46 18.61
CA LYS A 90 12.14 -6.66 19.38
C LYS A 90 10.97 -7.63 19.27
N ALA A 91 11.25 -8.89 18.92
CA ALA A 91 10.22 -9.91 18.95
C ALA A 91 9.76 -10.15 20.40
N SER A 92 8.51 -10.59 20.58
CA SER A 92 7.88 -10.79 21.90
C SER A 92 8.60 -11.82 22.78
N ASN A 93 9.39 -12.71 22.17
CA ASN A 93 10.25 -13.69 22.84
C ASN A 93 11.62 -13.12 23.28
N GLY A 94 11.85 -11.81 23.13
CA GLY A 94 13.11 -11.16 23.50
C GLY A 94 14.25 -11.36 22.51
N THR A 95 14.07 -12.10 21.42
CA THR A 95 15.08 -12.13 20.34
C THR A 95 15.04 -10.81 19.60
N GLU A 96 16.18 -10.12 19.57
CA GLU A 96 16.38 -8.96 18.71
C GLU A 96 16.25 -9.43 17.26
N LEU A 97 15.26 -8.90 16.53
CA LEU A 97 15.20 -9.15 15.09
C LEU A 97 16.51 -8.61 14.49
N PRO A 98 17.08 -9.27 13.47
CA PRO A 98 18.29 -8.80 12.83
C PRO A 98 18.15 -7.32 12.49
N ASP A 99 19.04 -6.48 13.03
CA ASP A 99 19.02 -5.04 12.82
C ASP A 99 19.22 -4.79 11.32
N THR A 100 18.10 -4.63 10.62
CA THR A 100 18.08 -4.56 9.16
C THR A 100 18.17 -3.09 8.81
N PRO A 101 19.28 -2.62 8.21
CA PRO A 101 19.46 -1.21 7.91
C PRO A 101 18.26 -0.68 7.12
N GLY A 102 17.75 0.49 7.52
CA GLY A 102 16.58 1.10 6.90
C GLY A 102 15.23 0.52 7.31
N MET A 103 15.17 -0.52 8.17
CA MET A 103 13.91 -1.03 8.69
C MET A 103 13.72 -0.64 10.16
N GLY A 104 12.50 -0.24 10.54
CA GLY A 104 12.17 -0.02 11.94
C GLY A 104 10.84 0.68 12.17
N LEU A 105 10.44 0.78 13.43
CA LEU A 105 9.32 1.60 13.88
C LEU A 105 9.70 3.07 13.81
N VAL A 106 8.80 3.91 13.32
CA VAL A 106 9.08 5.33 13.15
C VAL A 106 8.78 6.09 14.43
N LYS A 107 9.80 6.83 14.89
CA LYS A 107 9.69 7.77 16.00
C LYS A 107 9.96 9.18 15.50
N ILE A 108 9.19 10.14 16.00
CA ILE A 108 9.41 11.56 15.77
C ILE A 108 9.69 12.28 17.09
N ARG A 109 10.47 13.35 17.05
CA ARG A 109 10.69 14.26 18.18
C ARG A 109 10.48 15.69 17.72
N SER A 110 9.49 16.37 18.29
CA SER A 110 9.25 17.79 18.02
C SER A 110 10.37 18.65 18.60
N ARG A 111 10.88 19.62 17.83
CA ARG A 111 11.89 20.59 18.28
C ARG A 111 11.26 21.85 18.90
N PHE A 112 10.19 21.69 19.67
CA PHE A 112 9.53 22.81 20.32
C PHE A 112 9.11 22.44 21.74
N GLY A 113 9.21 23.43 22.64
CA GLY A 113 9.00 23.25 24.07
C GLY A 113 10.24 22.68 24.78
N SER A 114 10.16 22.64 26.11
CA SER A 114 11.24 22.15 26.99
C SER A 114 11.30 20.62 27.09
N ASN A 115 10.26 19.91 26.65
CA ASN A 115 10.15 18.46 26.78
C ASN A 115 10.20 17.76 25.40
N GLN A 116 11.41 17.64 24.85
CA GLN A 116 11.68 17.05 23.53
C GLN A 116 11.69 15.52 23.59
N THR A 117 10.52 14.92 23.79
CA THR A 117 10.39 13.46 23.90
C THR A 117 10.17 12.80 22.53
N TRP A 118 10.61 11.55 22.41
CA TRP A 118 10.38 10.75 21.21
C TRP A 118 9.04 10.04 21.30
N SER A 119 8.23 10.17 20.26
CA SER A 119 6.91 9.53 20.15
C SER A 119 6.85 8.64 18.92
N PHE A 120 6.26 7.47 19.05
CA PHE A 120 5.93 6.62 17.90
C PHE A 120 4.82 7.25 17.06
N LEU A 121 4.70 6.83 15.81
CA LEU A 121 3.57 7.22 14.95
C LEU A 121 2.49 6.14 14.98
N CYS A 122 1.22 6.54 14.90
CA CYS A 122 0.12 5.61 14.67
C CYS A 122 0.21 5.02 13.25
N GLY A 123 0.11 3.70 13.14
CA GLY A 123 0.16 2.93 11.91
C GLY A 123 -1.21 2.48 11.39
N ASP A 124 -2.30 2.77 12.09
CA ASP A 124 -3.65 2.39 11.65
C ASP A 124 -3.99 2.97 10.27
N THR A 125 -4.95 2.35 9.59
CA THR A 125 -5.37 2.79 8.24
C THR A 125 -5.84 4.23 8.21
N TRP A 126 -6.44 4.73 9.30
CA TRP A 126 -6.94 6.10 9.39
C TRP A 126 -5.84 7.15 9.60
N SER A 127 -4.63 6.77 10.01
CA SER A 127 -3.53 7.71 10.33
C SER A 127 -2.81 8.26 9.10
N GLY A 128 -3.16 7.81 7.89
CA GLY A 128 -2.47 8.23 6.67
C GLY A 128 -1.03 7.69 6.58
N TRP A 129 -0.71 6.62 7.32
CA TRP A 129 0.53 5.87 7.17
C TRP A 129 0.50 5.02 5.88
N ASP A 130 0.80 5.68 4.76
CA ASP A 130 0.87 5.11 3.42
C ASP A 130 2.29 5.20 2.82
N ALA A 131 2.46 4.86 1.53
CA ALA A 131 3.78 4.94 0.87
C ALA A 131 4.35 6.34 0.80
N ASN A 132 3.52 7.35 0.58
CA ASN A 132 4.01 8.72 0.45
C ASN A 132 4.58 9.17 1.79
N THR A 133 3.86 8.89 2.87
CA THR A 133 4.31 9.18 4.23
C THR A 133 5.56 8.36 4.60
N ALA A 134 5.62 7.07 4.26
CA ALA A 134 6.80 6.23 4.48
C ALA A 134 8.03 6.68 3.67
N ASN A 135 7.84 7.12 2.43
CA ASN A 135 8.91 7.68 1.59
C ASN A 135 9.51 8.95 2.23
N VAL A 136 8.67 9.88 2.69
CA VAL A 136 9.13 11.09 3.39
C VAL A 136 9.89 10.73 4.67
N ALA A 137 9.38 9.76 5.44
CA ALA A 137 10.05 9.27 6.64
C ALA A 137 11.45 8.71 6.32
N CYS A 138 11.59 7.87 5.30
CA CYS A 138 12.87 7.32 4.88
C CYS A 138 13.87 8.41 4.46
N ARG A 139 13.42 9.39 3.66
CA ARG A 139 14.25 10.54 3.25
C ARG A 139 14.72 11.36 4.43
N GLN A 140 13.81 11.67 5.35
CA GLN A 140 14.12 12.45 6.55
C GLN A 140 15.11 11.69 7.45
N ALA A 141 15.05 10.35 7.47
CA ALA A 141 15.97 9.49 8.21
C ALA A 141 17.34 9.29 7.53
N GLY A 142 17.59 9.97 6.40
CA GLY A 142 18.85 9.89 5.66
C GLY A 142 18.95 8.73 4.67
N PHE A 143 17.86 7.97 4.49
CA PHE A 143 17.78 6.95 3.46
C PHE A 143 17.35 7.55 2.12
N PRO A 144 17.70 6.92 1.00
CA PRO A 144 17.18 7.32 -0.28
C PRO A 144 15.65 7.29 -0.38
N ALA A 145 15.11 8.01 -1.37
CA ALA A 145 13.68 8.11 -1.60
C ALA A 145 13.04 6.74 -1.89
N GLY A 146 11.90 6.51 -1.25
CA GLY A 146 11.10 5.30 -1.26
C GLY A 146 11.14 4.57 0.07
N GLY A 147 10.00 4.01 0.47
CA GLY A 147 9.86 3.26 1.70
C GLY A 147 8.54 2.50 1.70
N GLU A 148 8.56 1.25 2.13
CA GLU A 148 7.36 0.46 2.32
C GLU A 148 6.78 0.75 3.71
N PRO A 149 5.49 1.13 3.82
CA PRO A 149 4.85 1.30 5.11
C PRO A 149 4.62 -0.07 5.75
N LEU A 150 5.15 -0.26 6.96
CA LEU A 150 4.89 -1.41 7.80
C LEU A 150 3.89 -1.01 8.90
N ARG A 151 3.08 -1.97 9.35
CA ARG A 151 2.17 -1.80 10.49
C ARG A 151 2.44 -2.92 11.48
N VAL A 152 2.77 -2.56 12.70
CA VAL A 152 3.15 -3.52 13.74
C VAL A 152 2.14 -3.42 14.88
N TRP A 153 1.53 -4.54 15.25
CA TRP A 153 0.58 -4.57 16.37
C TRP A 153 1.25 -4.14 17.67
N SER A 154 0.67 -3.19 18.38
CA SER A 154 1.11 -2.79 19.72
C SER A 154 0.41 -3.65 20.77
N SER A 155 1.14 -4.09 21.80
CA SER A 155 0.50 -4.77 22.93
C SER A 155 -0.46 -3.82 23.67
N SER A 156 -1.26 -4.36 24.59
CA SER A 156 -2.25 -3.61 25.36
C SER A 156 -1.68 -2.42 26.17
N ILE A 157 -0.36 -2.34 26.33
CA ILE A 157 0.31 -1.14 26.86
C ILE A 157 0.88 -0.37 25.68
N GLN A 158 0.16 0.67 25.29
CA GLN A 158 0.57 1.53 24.19
C GLN A 158 1.79 2.37 24.57
N PRO A 159 2.78 2.59 23.68
CA PRO A 159 3.86 3.54 23.95
C PRO A 159 3.38 4.99 23.79
N GLN A 160 4.18 5.94 24.26
CA GLN A 160 3.98 7.36 23.93
C GLN A 160 4.00 7.52 22.41
N MET A 161 2.97 8.17 21.87
CA MET A 161 2.82 8.29 20.43
C MET A 161 2.23 9.63 20.00
N PHE A 162 2.34 9.86 18.70
CA PHE A 162 1.58 10.86 17.98
C PHE A 162 0.31 10.24 17.42
N LEU A 163 -0.83 10.76 17.87
CA LEU A 163 -2.16 10.40 17.40
C LEU A 163 -2.68 11.47 16.46
N GLY A 164 -2.31 11.37 15.20
CA GLY A 164 -2.82 12.24 14.15
C GLY A 164 -2.70 11.57 12.79
N ARG A 165 -3.33 12.19 11.82
CA ARG A 165 -3.28 11.77 10.41
C ARG A 165 -2.24 12.61 9.67
N LEU A 166 -1.31 11.95 9.01
CA LEU A 166 -0.36 12.56 8.09
C LEU A 166 -0.79 12.34 6.64
N ARG A 167 -0.84 13.41 5.86
CA ARG A 167 -1.13 13.38 4.44
C ARG A 167 0.04 13.99 3.70
N CYS A 168 0.96 13.13 3.27
CA CYS A 168 2.10 13.50 2.45
C CYS A 168 1.79 13.29 0.97
N SER A 169 2.33 14.17 0.12
CA SER A 169 2.41 13.99 -1.33
C SER A 169 3.56 13.06 -1.74
N GLY A 170 4.55 12.88 -0.85
CA GLY A 170 5.78 12.12 -1.09
C GLY A 170 6.96 13.00 -1.52
N ALA A 171 6.72 14.27 -1.84
CA ALA A 171 7.76 15.21 -2.25
C ALA A 171 8.44 15.92 -1.07
N GLU A 172 7.80 15.92 0.10
CA GLU A 172 8.24 16.61 1.30
C GLU A 172 9.64 16.16 1.75
N THR A 173 10.42 17.10 2.30
CA THR A 173 11.76 16.81 2.85
C THR A 173 11.71 16.31 4.29
N SER A 174 10.59 16.48 4.98
CA SER A 174 10.34 16.01 6.33
C SER A 174 8.84 15.80 6.58
N LEU A 175 8.50 14.95 7.54
CA LEU A 175 7.11 14.71 7.96
C LEU A 175 6.44 16.00 8.48
N SER A 176 7.22 16.97 8.97
CA SER A 176 6.71 18.28 9.39
C SER A 176 6.20 19.15 8.25
N ALA A 177 6.57 18.85 7.00
CA ALA A 177 6.06 19.54 5.82
C ALA A 177 4.79 18.90 5.23
N CYS A 178 4.37 17.73 5.74
CA CYS A 178 3.12 17.11 5.34
C CYS A 178 1.92 17.78 6.02
N VAL A 179 0.74 17.64 5.42
CA VAL A 179 -0.50 18.07 6.06
C VAL A 179 -0.79 17.14 7.24
N ALA A 180 -1.03 17.71 8.41
CA ALA A 180 -1.28 16.98 9.65
C ALA A 180 -2.64 17.39 10.23
N THR A 181 -3.50 16.42 10.52
CA THR A 181 -4.83 16.64 11.12
C THR A 181 -5.04 15.74 12.35
N GLY A 182 -5.79 16.20 13.36
CA GLY A 182 -6.13 15.37 14.52
C GLY A 182 -7.15 14.26 14.19
N ALA A 183 -7.35 13.33 15.12
CA ALA A 183 -8.38 12.30 15.05
C ALA A 183 -9.33 12.39 16.26
N PRO A 184 -10.67 12.33 16.09
CA PRO A 184 -11.45 12.42 14.86
C PRO A 184 -11.77 13.90 14.54
N GLU A 185 -11.36 14.37 13.35
CA GLU A 185 -11.73 15.66 12.75
C GLU A 185 -11.76 16.87 13.71
N GLN A 186 -10.68 17.09 14.46
CA GLN A 186 -10.38 18.38 15.08
C GLN A 186 -8.94 18.78 14.71
N MET A 187 -8.67 20.08 14.72
CA MET A 187 -7.33 20.66 14.51
C MET A 187 -6.31 19.98 15.43
N ILE A 188 -5.05 19.86 14.99
CA ILE A 188 -4.00 19.38 15.90
C ILE A 188 -3.79 20.46 16.95
N ASP A 189 -4.20 20.19 18.18
CA ASP A 189 -3.77 21.00 19.30
C ASP A 189 -2.31 20.69 19.61
N TYR A 190 -1.55 21.73 19.94
CA TYR A 190 -0.12 21.70 20.20
C TYR A 190 0.34 20.59 21.18
N TRP A 191 -0.54 20.19 22.11
CA TRP A 191 -0.31 19.16 23.12
C TRP A 191 -0.45 17.71 22.64
N GLN A 192 -0.91 17.45 21.40
CA GLN A 192 -1.06 16.11 20.84
C GLN A 192 0.26 15.47 20.36
N LEU A 193 1.38 16.18 20.54
CA LEU A 193 2.73 15.68 20.31
C LEU A 193 3.20 14.91 21.55
N GLY A 194 3.01 13.59 21.55
CA GLY A 194 3.43 12.72 22.66
C GLY A 194 2.33 12.45 23.69
N VAL A 195 1.17 12.04 23.19
CA VAL A 195 0.09 11.47 24.00
C VAL A 195 0.64 10.26 24.76
N SER A 196 0.34 10.20 26.05
CA SER A 196 0.80 9.11 26.90
C SER A 196 0.23 7.77 26.42
N GLY A 197 0.92 6.68 26.73
CA GLY A 197 0.45 5.34 26.39
C GLY A 197 -0.94 5.01 26.93
N ALA A 198 -1.26 5.49 28.14
CA ALA A 198 -2.55 5.28 28.75
C ALA A 198 -3.67 6.04 28.00
N ASP A 199 -3.38 7.26 27.56
CA ASP A 199 -4.34 8.10 26.84
C ASP A 199 -4.48 7.69 25.37
N ALA A 200 -3.47 7.00 24.82
CA ALA A 200 -3.49 6.48 23.46
C ALA A 200 -4.13 5.09 23.32
N ALA A 201 -4.37 4.40 24.44
CA ALA A 201 -4.94 3.07 24.46
C ALA A 201 -6.36 3.06 23.86
N GLY A 202 -6.60 2.20 22.87
CA GLY A 202 -7.87 2.10 22.15
C GLY A 202 -8.12 3.19 21.10
N ALA A 203 -7.20 4.16 20.95
CA ALA A 203 -7.23 5.14 19.87
C ALA A 203 -6.40 4.70 18.66
N CYS A 204 -5.33 3.95 18.87
CA CYS A 204 -4.51 3.38 17.80
C CYS A 204 -3.93 2.02 18.22
N ASP A 205 -4.18 0.98 17.42
CA ASP A 205 -3.76 -0.39 17.75
C ASP A 205 -2.45 -0.78 17.05
N MET A 206 -2.10 -0.09 15.95
CA MET A 206 -0.91 -0.38 15.17
C MET A 206 0.14 0.73 15.29
N LEU A 207 1.41 0.36 15.42
CA LEU A 207 2.54 1.27 15.27
C LEU A 207 2.98 1.36 13.81
N ALA A 208 3.30 2.57 13.38
CA ALA A 208 3.86 2.84 12.07
C ALA A 208 5.34 2.41 12.02
N GLY A 209 5.67 1.54 11.08
CA GLY A 209 7.03 1.19 10.71
C GLY A 209 7.32 1.48 9.25
N VAL A 210 8.60 1.40 8.88
CA VAL A 210 9.05 1.48 7.50
C VAL A 210 10.07 0.41 7.19
N ARG A 211 10.15 0.04 5.90
CA ARG A 211 11.32 -0.54 5.27
C ARG A 211 11.83 0.42 4.20
N CYS A 212 12.91 1.11 4.51
CA CYS A 212 13.60 2.06 3.64
C CYS A 212 14.55 1.36 2.67
N ARG A 213 14.83 2.05 1.58
CA ARG A 213 15.83 1.63 0.60
C ARG A 213 17.23 1.99 1.12
N ILE A 214 18.21 1.11 0.94
CA ILE A 214 19.57 1.25 1.52
C ILE A 214 20.69 1.43 0.49
N GLY A 215 20.40 1.34 -0.81
CA GLY A 215 21.37 1.56 -1.89
C GLY A 215 21.26 2.96 -2.49
N ALA A 216 22.34 3.50 -3.06
CA ALA A 216 22.26 4.71 -3.89
C ALA A 216 21.58 4.40 -5.23
N ALA A 217 20.90 5.38 -5.83
CA ALA A 217 20.33 5.22 -7.17
C ALA A 217 21.45 4.96 -8.16
N ALA A 218 21.30 3.90 -8.96
CA ALA A 218 22.23 3.66 -10.06
C ALA A 218 22.06 4.76 -11.13
N SER A 219 23.16 5.33 -11.61
CA SER A 219 23.17 6.30 -12.71
C SER A 219 23.29 5.67 -14.10
N ALA A 220 23.31 4.34 -14.18
CA ALA A 220 23.48 3.61 -15.44
C ALA A 220 22.23 3.66 -16.34
N ALA A 221 22.42 3.28 -17.60
CA ALA A 221 21.37 3.25 -18.61
C ALA A 221 20.22 2.30 -18.24
N VAL A 222 19.00 2.67 -18.59
CA VAL A 222 17.79 1.86 -18.40
C VAL A 222 17.39 1.22 -19.71
N VAL A 223 17.29 -0.11 -19.71
CA VAL A 223 16.78 -0.90 -20.83
C VAL A 223 15.41 -1.45 -20.45
N LEU A 224 14.41 -1.23 -21.30
CA LEU A 224 13.08 -1.79 -21.14
C LEU A 224 12.87 -3.04 -21.98
N ARG A 225 12.00 -3.93 -21.50
CA ARG A 225 11.40 -5.00 -22.30
C ARG A 225 9.97 -5.28 -21.86
N ALA A 226 9.20 -5.90 -22.75
CA ALA A 226 7.93 -6.53 -22.40
C ALA A 226 8.20 -7.82 -21.62
N ALA A 227 7.50 -8.00 -20.50
CA ALA A 227 7.56 -9.25 -19.76
C ALA A 227 6.89 -10.38 -20.55
N SER A 228 7.39 -11.61 -20.39
CA SER A 228 6.81 -12.80 -21.01
C SER A 228 5.49 -13.27 -20.37
N GLY A 229 5.13 -12.70 -19.22
CA GLY A 229 3.91 -13.02 -18.49
C GLY A 229 3.81 -12.20 -17.19
N PRO A 230 2.79 -12.46 -16.35
CA PRO A 230 1.60 -13.24 -16.67
C PRO A 230 0.77 -12.57 -17.79
N SER A 231 -0.22 -13.26 -18.35
CA SER A 231 -1.16 -12.65 -19.30
C SER A 231 -1.89 -11.46 -18.64
N PRO A 232 -2.24 -10.38 -19.38
CA PRO A 232 -2.24 -10.24 -20.84
C PRO A 232 -0.94 -9.67 -21.46
N SER A 233 0.24 -9.80 -20.81
CA SER A 233 1.46 -9.20 -21.37
C SER A 233 1.78 -9.73 -22.78
N GLY A 234 2.02 -8.83 -23.72
CA GLY A 234 2.24 -9.12 -25.13
C GLY A 234 0.98 -9.46 -25.93
N THR A 235 -0.22 -9.38 -25.34
CA THR A 235 -1.47 -9.70 -26.04
C THR A 235 -2.20 -8.45 -26.52
N ALA A 236 -2.85 -8.58 -27.68
CA ALA A 236 -3.74 -7.54 -28.20
C ALA A 236 -5.02 -7.50 -27.36
N VAL A 237 -5.36 -6.30 -26.89
CA VAL A 237 -6.60 -6.00 -26.19
C VAL A 237 -7.51 -5.24 -27.14
N THR A 238 -8.77 -5.67 -27.23
CA THR A 238 -9.81 -5.09 -28.09
C THR A 238 -11.10 -4.89 -27.30
N GLY A 239 -11.82 -3.80 -27.53
CA GLY A 239 -13.05 -3.46 -26.82
C GLY A 239 -13.09 -1.96 -26.51
N ASN A 240 -13.38 -1.60 -25.27
CA ASN A 240 -13.34 -0.21 -24.79
C ASN A 240 -11.95 0.44 -24.93
N TYR A 241 -10.90 -0.37 -25.04
CA TYR A 241 -9.53 0.04 -25.31
C TYR A 241 -8.95 -0.85 -26.41
N THR A 242 -8.04 -0.30 -27.22
CA THR A 242 -7.38 -1.01 -28.32
C THR A 242 -5.87 -0.81 -28.24
N GLY A 243 -5.10 -1.89 -28.22
CA GLY A 243 -3.64 -1.83 -28.19
C GLY A 243 -3.03 -3.14 -27.71
N THR A 244 -1.71 -3.16 -27.51
CA THR A 244 -1.01 -4.29 -26.91
C THR A 244 -0.80 -4.02 -25.43
N ALA A 245 -1.33 -4.90 -24.56
CA ALA A 245 -1.07 -4.83 -23.13
C ALA A 245 0.33 -5.35 -22.83
N ILE A 246 1.14 -4.59 -22.09
CA ILE A 246 2.52 -4.94 -21.78
C ILE A 246 2.78 -4.72 -20.30
N ARG A 247 3.28 -5.74 -19.61
CA ARG A 247 3.93 -5.55 -18.31
C ARG A 247 5.38 -5.13 -18.55
N LEU A 248 5.78 -4.03 -17.93
CA LEU A 248 7.12 -3.48 -18.12
C LEU A 248 8.15 -4.12 -17.19
N GLU A 249 9.26 -4.56 -17.77
CA GLU A 249 10.48 -4.91 -17.04
C GLU A 249 11.62 -3.97 -17.45
N ALA A 250 12.45 -3.61 -16.48
CA ALA A 250 13.62 -2.77 -16.67
C ALA A 250 14.89 -3.46 -16.18
N SER A 251 16.00 -3.24 -16.88
CA SER A 251 17.35 -3.49 -16.40
C SER A 251 18.10 -2.16 -16.31
N VAL A 252 18.92 -1.99 -15.28
CA VAL A 252 19.77 -0.81 -15.10
C VAL A 252 21.24 -1.22 -15.23
N GLY A 253 21.95 -0.64 -16.20
CA GLY A 253 23.31 -1.04 -16.54
C GLY A 253 23.37 -2.49 -17.03
N SER A 254 24.19 -3.31 -16.37
CA SER A 254 24.27 -4.75 -16.60
C SER A 254 23.49 -5.57 -15.54
N GLY A 255 22.58 -4.92 -14.79
CA GLY A 255 21.79 -5.55 -13.75
C GLY A 255 20.72 -6.52 -14.30
N PRO A 256 20.14 -7.37 -13.44
CA PRO A 256 19.02 -8.22 -13.85
C PRO A 256 17.81 -7.38 -14.24
N PHE A 257 16.92 -7.96 -15.05
CA PHE A 257 15.61 -7.37 -15.29
C PHE A 257 14.70 -7.60 -14.07
N GLY A 258 14.03 -6.53 -13.65
CA GLY A 258 12.98 -6.55 -12.65
C GLY A 258 11.81 -5.69 -13.09
N ALA A 259 10.76 -5.64 -12.27
CA ALA A 259 9.58 -4.86 -12.60
C ALA A 259 9.89 -3.35 -12.65
N VAL A 260 9.17 -2.64 -13.51
CA VAL A 260 8.98 -1.19 -13.33
C VAL A 260 7.83 -1.01 -12.34
N CYS A 261 8.01 -0.29 -11.25
CA CYS A 261 6.93 -0.04 -10.30
C CYS A 261 5.91 0.93 -10.90
N LEU A 262 4.63 0.58 -10.78
CA LEU A 262 3.52 1.51 -11.03
C LEU A 262 3.42 2.57 -9.92
N ASP A 263 3.84 2.20 -8.72
CA ASP A 263 3.79 3.06 -7.54
C ASP A 263 4.62 4.35 -7.69
N ASP A 264 4.19 5.40 -6.99
CA ASP A 264 4.93 6.65 -6.77
C ASP A 264 5.15 7.53 -8.02
N GLY A 265 4.20 7.51 -8.96
CA GLY A 265 4.09 8.54 -10.01
C GLY A 265 4.26 8.08 -11.45
N PHE A 266 4.23 6.76 -11.71
CA PHE A 266 4.17 6.27 -13.09
C PHE A 266 2.81 6.62 -13.72
N ASP A 267 2.80 7.51 -14.71
CA ASP A 267 1.62 8.07 -15.34
C ASP A 267 1.58 7.85 -16.86
N ASN A 268 0.62 8.47 -17.56
CA ASN A 268 0.50 8.34 -19.02
C ASN A 268 1.69 8.98 -19.77
N SER A 269 2.35 9.97 -19.20
CA SER A 269 3.56 10.57 -19.78
C SER A 269 4.69 9.55 -19.76
N ALA A 270 4.87 8.84 -18.64
CA ALA A 270 5.83 7.75 -18.51
C ALA A 270 5.45 6.53 -19.38
N ALA A 271 4.18 6.17 -19.45
CA ALA A 271 3.69 5.08 -20.29
C ALA A 271 3.95 5.35 -21.78
N SER A 272 3.72 6.58 -22.23
CA SER A 272 3.97 7.00 -23.61
C SER A 272 5.45 6.86 -23.99
N VAL A 273 6.37 7.32 -23.12
CA VAL A 273 7.82 7.12 -23.32
C VAL A 273 8.16 5.63 -23.36
N ALA A 274 7.63 4.84 -22.42
CA ALA A 274 7.90 3.40 -22.35
C ALA A 274 7.45 2.67 -23.63
N CYS A 275 6.25 2.94 -24.13
CA CYS A 275 5.74 2.36 -25.36
C CYS A 275 6.58 2.75 -26.58
N ARG A 276 7.00 4.02 -26.70
CA ARG A 276 7.91 4.46 -27.78
C ARG A 276 9.25 3.74 -27.74
N VAL A 277 9.83 3.56 -26.55
CA VAL A 277 11.08 2.82 -26.37
C VAL A 277 10.95 1.36 -26.82
N LEU A 278 9.77 0.77 -26.64
CA LEU A 278 9.45 -0.59 -27.09
C LEU A 278 9.08 -0.69 -28.58
N GLY A 279 9.08 0.43 -29.32
CA GLY A 279 8.79 0.47 -30.76
C GLY A 279 7.33 0.74 -31.14
N TYR A 280 6.50 1.14 -30.18
CA TYR A 280 5.10 1.55 -30.40
C TYR A 280 4.99 3.06 -30.62
N THR A 281 3.86 3.55 -31.12
CA THR A 281 3.68 5.00 -31.39
C THR A 281 3.50 5.80 -30.11
N SER A 282 2.69 5.26 -29.21
CA SER A 282 2.27 5.87 -27.96
C SER A 282 1.72 4.79 -27.04
N GLY A 283 1.36 5.19 -25.82
CA GLY A 283 0.54 4.36 -24.96
C GLY A 283 0.19 5.07 -23.66
N ILE A 284 -0.64 4.39 -22.88
CA ILE A 284 -1.17 4.87 -21.60
C ILE A 284 -0.95 3.81 -20.53
N VAL A 285 -1.09 4.20 -19.27
CA VAL A 285 -1.18 3.23 -18.18
C VAL A 285 -2.36 2.31 -18.44
N TYR A 286 -2.17 1.00 -18.27
CA TYR A 286 -3.15 -0.02 -18.62
C TYR A 286 -4.49 0.23 -17.90
N PRO A 287 -5.55 0.65 -18.61
CA PRO A 287 -6.76 1.19 -17.97
C PRO A 287 -7.54 0.22 -17.09
N PRO A 288 -7.60 -1.10 -17.40
CA PRO A 288 -8.22 -2.08 -16.50
C PRO A 288 -7.52 -2.24 -15.15
N GLY A 289 -6.34 -1.62 -14.95
CA GLY A 289 -5.50 -1.77 -13.78
C GLY A 289 -4.55 -2.96 -13.89
N ALA A 290 -3.40 -2.85 -13.21
CA ALA A 290 -2.38 -3.91 -13.22
C ALA A 290 -2.96 -5.22 -12.66
N PRO A 291 -2.96 -6.32 -13.45
CA PRO A 291 -3.21 -7.65 -12.91
C PRO A 291 -2.29 -7.92 -11.72
N LYS A 292 -2.86 -8.47 -10.63
CA LYS A 292 -2.06 -8.90 -9.48
C LYS A 292 -1.10 -10.02 -9.92
N GLY A 293 0.10 -10.02 -9.38
CA GLY A 293 1.06 -11.11 -9.55
C GLY A 293 0.56 -12.35 -8.83
N THR A 294 -0.32 -13.13 -9.45
CA THR A 294 -0.71 -14.44 -8.91
C THR A 294 0.34 -15.46 -9.33
N LEU A 295 1.13 -15.96 -8.39
CA LEU A 295 1.96 -17.15 -8.64
C LEU A 295 1.01 -18.33 -8.92
N ALA A 296 0.81 -18.65 -10.19
CA ALA A 296 0.16 -19.91 -10.55
C ALA A 296 1.03 -21.07 -10.03
N VAL A 297 0.39 -22.10 -9.46
CA VAL A 297 1.10 -23.28 -8.93
C VAL A 297 2.01 -23.84 -10.03
N GLY A 298 3.33 -23.78 -9.83
CA GLY A 298 4.34 -24.26 -10.77
C GLY A 298 4.93 -23.23 -11.73
N VAL A 299 4.50 -21.96 -11.72
CA VAL A 299 5.11 -20.87 -12.50
C VAL A 299 6.08 -20.07 -11.64
N LYS A 300 7.37 -20.07 -12.01
CA LYS A 300 8.42 -19.26 -11.36
C LYS A 300 8.58 -17.94 -12.12
N ASP A 301 7.97 -16.87 -11.62
CA ASP A 301 8.29 -15.52 -12.08
C ASP A 301 9.45 -14.97 -11.21
N PRO A 302 10.65 -14.74 -11.77
CA PRO A 302 11.79 -14.23 -11.02
C PRO A 302 11.59 -12.79 -10.51
N THR A 303 10.54 -12.10 -10.97
CA THR A 303 10.17 -10.76 -10.53
C THR A 303 9.12 -10.76 -9.43
N LEU A 304 8.71 -11.91 -8.88
CA LEU A 304 7.76 -11.99 -7.77
C LEU A 304 8.43 -12.54 -6.51
N ASP A 305 8.12 -11.94 -5.36
CA ASP A 305 8.45 -12.52 -4.05
C ASP A 305 7.45 -13.65 -3.67
N ALA A 306 7.72 -14.32 -2.55
CA ALA A 306 6.89 -15.42 -2.05
C ALA A 306 5.47 -14.98 -1.66
N GLN A 307 5.23 -13.66 -1.56
CA GLN A 307 3.94 -13.04 -1.23
C GLN A 307 3.22 -12.51 -2.48
N GLY A 308 3.83 -12.62 -3.68
CA GLY A 308 3.27 -12.13 -4.93
C GLY A 308 3.49 -10.63 -5.19
N SER A 309 4.39 -9.98 -4.45
CA SER A 309 4.81 -8.59 -4.72
C SER A 309 5.89 -8.56 -5.79
N PHE A 310 5.91 -7.50 -6.60
CA PHE A 310 6.90 -7.39 -7.66
C PHE A 310 8.24 -6.87 -7.14
N LEU A 311 9.32 -7.56 -7.51
CA LEU A 311 10.71 -7.22 -7.33
C LEU A 311 11.14 -6.24 -8.43
N GLY A 312 11.10 -4.95 -8.11
CA GLY A 312 11.37 -3.86 -9.03
C GLY A 312 12.84 -3.48 -9.16
N THR A 313 13.18 -2.91 -10.30
CA THR A 313 14.50 -2.30 -10.60
C THR A 313 14.39 -0.83 -10.96
N LEU A 314 13.19 -0.36 -11.29
CA LEU A 314 12.87 1.03 -11.62
C LEU A 314 11.61 1.47 -10.88
N SER A 315 11.62 2.62 -10.21
CA SER A 315 10.43 3.16 -9.50
C SER A 315 10.42 4.68 -9.48
N SER A 316 9.30 5.27 -9.03
CA SER A 316 9.11 6.72 -8.98
C SER A 316 9.44 7.38 -10.33
N VAL A 317 9.07 6.70 -11.42
CA VAL A 317 9.38 7.13 -12.78
C VAL A 317 8.51 8.32 -13.11
N ARG A 318 9.15 9.45 -13.40
CA ARG A 318 8.51 10.69 -13.82
C ARG A 318 9.12 11.14 -15.13
N CYS A 319 8.29 11.11 -16.16
CA CYS A 319 8.62 11.58 -17.48
C CYS A 319 7.75 12.80 -17.79
N SER A 320 8.27 13.74 -18.57
CA SER A 320 7.51 14.81 -19.23
C SER A 320 6.69 14.29 -20.42
N GLY A 321 7.07 13.14 -20.99
CA GLY A 321 6.47 12.55 -22.17
C GLY A 321 7.29 12.80 -23.45
N ALA A 322 8.26 13.71 -23.43
CA ALA A 322 9.11 14.05 -24.57
C ALA A 322 10.44 13.27 -24.62
N GLU A 323 10.73 12.48 -23.58
CA GLU A 323 11.99 11.77 -23.44
C GLU A 323 12.21 10.75 -24.57
N ALA A 324 13.42 10.70 -25.10
CA ALA A 324 13.80 9.71 -26.11
C ALA A 324 13.91 8.29 -25.52
N ASN A 325 14.18 8.17 -24.20
CA ASN A 325 14.28 6.89 -23.52
C ASN A 325 14.03 7.01 -22.01
N MET A 326 13.88 5.88 -21.33
CA MET A 326 13.65 5.84 -19.87
C MET A 326 14.82 6.32 -19.03
N THR A 327 16.04 6.34 -19.57
CA THR A 327 17.23 6.88 -18.88
C THR A 327 17.13 8.40 -18.71
N ALA A 328 16.39 9.09 -19.58
CA ALA A 328 16.17 10.52 -19.49
C ALA A 328 15.05 10.90 -18.49
N CYS A 329 14.19 9.96 -18.10
CA CYS A 329 13.19 10.21 -17.09
C CYS A 329 13.79 10.22 -15.68
N ALA A 330 13.30 11.14 -14.84
CA ALA A 330 13.61 11.14 -13.42
C ALA A 330 13.06 9.84 -12.81
N SER A 331 13.94 9.05 -12.20
CA SER A 331 13.56 7.72 -11.70
C SER A 331 14.54 7.28 -10.63
N TRP A 332 14.04 6.45 -9.72
CA TRP A 332 14.88 5.68 -8.81
C TRP A 332 15.24 4.35 -9.46
N ARG A 333 16.53 3.98 -9.38
CA ARG A 333 17.12 2.87 -10.12
C ARG A 333 17.92 1.93 -9.22
N ALA A 334 17.72 0.64 -9.40
CA ALA A 334 18.51 -0.41 -8.79
C ALA A 334 19.15 -1.30 -9.86
N ASN A 335 20.46 -1.53 -9.74
CA ASN A 335 21.26 -2.30 -10.71
C ASN A 335 21.84 -3.60 -10.12
N VAL A 336 21.60 -3.90 -8.85
CA VAL A 336 22.05 -5.14 -8.19
C VAL A 336 20.87 -5.87 -7.55
N GLY A 337 20.89 -7.20 -7.59
CA GLY A 337 19.78 -8.05 -7.15
C GLY A 337 19.48 -8.01 -5.64
N THR A 338 20.32 -7.39 -4.81
CA THR A 338 20.05 -7.15 -3.39
C THR A 338 19.41 -5.79 -3.11
N ALA A 339 19.46 -4.87 -4.07
CA ALA A 339 18.85 -3.54 -4.00
C ALA A 339 17.45 -3.52 -4.63
N VAL A 340 16.70 -4.62 -4.49
CA VAL A 340 15.38 -4.73 -5.12
C VAL A 340 14.45 -3.65 -4.57
N ILE A 341 13.73 -3.00 -5.48
CA ILE A 341 12.70 -2.04 -5.12
C ILE A 341 11.39 -2.81 -4.89
N PRO A 342 10.84 -2.84 -3.67
CA PRO A 342 9.52 -3.44 -3.47
C PRO A 342 8.47 -2.62 -4.23
N CYS A 343 7.83 -3.21 -5.22
CA CYS A 343 6.66 -2.64 -5.89
C CYS A 343 5.40 -3.32 -5.36
N ARG A 344 4.36 -2.53 -5.02
CA ARG A 344 3.03 -3.08 -4.75
C ARG A 344 2.35 -3.53 -6.03
N ALA A 345 2.63 -2.83 -7.13
CA ALA A 345 2.17 -3.20 -8.46
C ALA A 345 3.26 -2.94 -9.52
N ALA A 346 3.42 -3.88 -10.44
CA ALA A 346 4.19 -3.64 -11.66
C ALA A 346 3.42 -2.68 -12.57
N ALA A 347 4.16 -1.87 -13.33
CA ALA A 347 3.62 -0.99 -14.34
C ALA A 347 3.16 -1.81 -15.54
N TRP A 348 1.88 -1.64 -15.87
CA TRP A 348 1.28 -2.17 -17.07
C TRP A 348 0.92 -0.99 -17.98
N VAL A 349 1.18 -1.15 -19.27
CA VAL A 349 0.85 -0.16 -20.29
C VAL A 349 0.01 -0.79 -21.38
N LEU A 350 -0.81 0.03 -22.02
CA LEU A 350 -1.47 -0.30 -23.27
C LEU A 350 -0.79 0.51 -24.38
N CYS A 351 -0.09 -0.16 -25.29
CA CYS A 351 0.66 0.49 -26.34
C CYS A 351 -0.07 0.43 -27.70
N ASP A 352 -0.06 1.55 -28.41
CA ASP A 352 -0.70 1.71 -29.71
C ASP A 352 0.25 1.29 -30.83
N HIS A 353 -0.24 0.51 -31.79
CA HIS A 353 0.56 0.15 -32.95
C HIS A 353 0.83 1.38 -33.83
N PRO A 354 1.95 1.41 -34.57
CA PRO A 354 2.11 2.35 -35.68
C PRO A 354 0.96 2.18 -36.66
N ASN A 355 0.34 3.31 -37.05
CA ASN A 355 -0.58 3.31 -38.18
C ASN A 355 0.21 2.83 -39.40
N ILE A 356 -0.05 1.60 -39.83
CA ILE A 356 0.49 1.08 -41.08
C ILE A 356 -0.35 1.74 -42.19
N THR A 357 0.14 2.87 -42.69
CA THR A 357 -0.33 3.50 -43.94
C THR A 357 0.34 2.84 -45.13
#